data_AF-A0A962TDR7-F1
#
_entry.id   AF-A0A962TDR7-F1
#
_cell.length_a   1.000
_cell.length_b   1.000
_cell.length_c   1.000
_cell.angle_alpha   90.00
_cell.angle_beta   90.00
_cell.angle_gamma   90.00
#
_symmetry.space_group_name_H-M   'P 1'
#
loop_
_entity.id
_entity.type
_entity.pdbx_description
1 polymer ?
#
loop_
_entity_poly.entity_id
_entity_poly.type
_entity_poly.pdbx_seq_one_letter_code
_entity_poly.pdbx_strand_id
1 'polypeptide(L)'
;NGPVGDLPYSFMHHLREALLELDTEDKHTKLVHRVHSLEFPYRMIKSGFYMGNGPDLAFYPMPTHEELRREHNSWWRSANL
;
A
#
# COMPACT_ATOMS: atom_id res chain seq x y z
N ASN A 1 13.78 -0.23 8.52
CA ASN A 1 13.52 0.87 7.58
C ASN A 1 14.17 0.51 6.25
N GLY A 2 13.40 0.00 5.28
CA GLY A 2 13.93 -0.41 3.97
C GLY A 2 14.39 0.80 3.16
N PRO A 3 15.40 0.66 2.28
CA PRO A 3 15.87 1.75 1.44
C PRO A 3 14.74 2.25 0.53
N VAL A 4 14.68 3.57 0.35
CA VAL A 4 13.72 4.30 -0.48
C VAL A 4 13.62 3.78 -1.93
N GLY A 5 14.65 3.08 -2.42
CA GLY A 5 14.81 2.68 -3.83
C GLY A 5 13.99 1.48 -4.29
N ASP A 6 13.04 0.99 -3.50
CA ASP A 6 12.37 -0.29 -3.78
C ASP A 6 10.83 -0.13 -3.85
N LEU A 7 10.33 1.11 -3.75
CA LEU A 7 8.93 1.41 -4.00
C LEU A 7 8.62 1.28 -5.49
N PRO A 8 7.43 0.78 -5.89
CA PRO A 8 7.05 0.57 -7.28
C PRO A 8 6.68 1.88 -8.00
N TYR A 9 7.24 3.02 -7.58
CA TYR A 9 6.99 4.32 -8.17
C TYR A 9 8.19 4.76 -9.01
N SER A 10 8.02 4.77 -10.33
CA SER A 10 9.07 5.21 -11.26
C SER A 10 9.44 6.70 -11.09
N PHE A 11 8.50 7.51 -10.59
CA PHE A 11 8.66 8.97 -10.46
C PHE A 11 8.58 9.43 -9.00
N MET A 12 9.63 9.14 -8.24
CA MET A 12 9.73 9.47 -6.80
C MET A 12 9.57 10.97 -6.48
N HIS A 13 9.98 11.85 -7.38
CA HIS A 13 9.78 13.29 -7.22
C HIS A 13 8.30 13.66 -7.22
N HIS A 14 7.55 13.14 -8.19
CA HIS A 14 6.11 13.41 -8.31
C HIS A 14 5.33 12.84 -7.13
N LEU A 15 5.72 11.66 -6.63
CA LEU A 15 5.13 11.10 -5.41
C LEU A 15 5.28 12.05 -4.21
N ARG A 16 6.46 12.68 -4.06
CA ARG A 16 6.69 13.64 -2.97
C ARG A 16 5.78 14.85 -3.09
N GLU A 17 5.64 15.42 -4.29
CA GLU A 17 4.75 16.55 -4.55
C GLU A 17 3.29 16.19 -4.24
N ALA A 18 2.84 15.03 -4.72
CA ALA A 18 1.49 14.54 -4.47
C ALA A 18 1.19 14.33 -2.97
N LEU A 19 2.19 13.88 -2.19
CA LEU A 19 2.06 13.75 -0.73
C LEU A 19 1.99 15.10 -0.01
N LEU A 20 2.74 16.11 -0.47
CA LEU A 20 2.66 17.47 0.07
C LEU A 20 1.29 18.11 -0.22
N GLU A 21 0.73 17.89 -1.41
CA GLU A 21 -0.63 18.35 -1.72
C GLU A 21 -1.69 17.65 -0.87
N LEU A 22 -1.51 16.36 -0.56
CA LEU A 22 -2.49 15.60 0.22
C LEU A 22 -2.54 16.02 1.70
N ASP A 23 -1.46 16.63 2.22
CA ASP A 23 -1.41 17.19 3.58
C ASP A 23 -2.32 18.42 3.73
N THR A 24 -2.78 19.00 2.62
CA THR A 24 -3.78 20.08 2.64
C THR A 24 -5.19 19.48 2.75
N GLU A 25 -6.00 19.97 3.70
CA GLU A 25 -7.33 19.39 4.01
C GLU A 25 -8.38 19.56 2.88
N ASP A 26 -8.06 20.33 1.83
CA ASP A 26 -9.02 20.76 0.80
C ASP A 26 -9.09 19.84 -0.43
N LYS A 27 -8.44 18.67 -0.42
CA LYS A 27 -8.43 17.77 -1.58
C LYS A 27 -9.70 16.91 -1.66
N HIS A 28 -10.71 17.41 -2.35
CA HIS A 28 -12.02 16.74 -2.48
C HIS A 28 -12.08 15.62 -3.53
N THR A 29 -11.11 15.53 -4.43
CA THR A 29 -11.17 14.60 -5.57
C THR A 29 -9.97 13.67 -5.63
N LYS A 30 -10.23 12.38 -5.85
CA LYS A 30 -9.23 11.33 -6.08
C LYS A 30 -9.32 10.81 -7.51
N LEU A 31 -8.29 11.06 -8.32
CA LEU A 31 -8.14 10.46 -9.65
C LEU A 31 -7.40 9.12 -9.52
N VAL A 32 -7.90 8.09 -10.21
CA VAL A 32 -7.31 6.75 -10.19
C VAL A 32 -6.90 6.38 -11.60
N HIS A 33 -5.60 6.17 -11.81
CA HIS A 33 -5.07 5.65 -13.05
C HIS A 33 -5.26 4.13 -13.12
N ARG A 34 -6.09 3.66 -14.05
CA ARG A 34 -6.48 2.23 -14.16
C ARG A 34 -5.68 1.42 -15.18
N VAL A 35 -4.77 2.05 -15.91
CA VAL A 35 -4.01 1.41 -17.00
C VAL A 35 -2.69 0.80 -16.50
N HIS A 36 -2.21 1.19 -15.31
CA HIS A 36 -1.00 0.60 -14.74
C HIS A 36 -1.30 -0.76 -14.07
N SER A 37 -0.27 -1.62 -14.03
CA SER A 37 -0.33 -2.87 -13.25
C SER A 37 -0.76 -2.56 -11.82
N LEU A 38 -1.71 -3.35 -11.31
CA LEU A 38 -2.16 -3.28 -9.92
C LEU A 38 -1.26 -4.11 -8.99
N GLU A 39 -0.09 -4.53 -9.47
CA GLU A 39 0.90 -5.23 -8.65
C GLU A 39 1.66 -4.23 -7.78
N PHE A 40 1.59 -4.43 -6.48
CA PHE A 40 2.38 -3.69 -5.51
C PHE A 40 2.85 -4.64 -4.40
N PRO A 41 4.05 -4.44 -3.85
CA PRO A 41 4.54 -5.21 -2.71
C PRO A 41 3.59 -5.14 -1.51
N TYR A 42 3.34 -6.28 -0.87
CA TYR A 42 2.42 -6.34 0.29
C TYR A 42 2.86 -5.47 1.46
N ARG A 43 4.17 -5.19 1.61
CA ARG A 43 4.70 -4.21 2.59
C ARG A 43 4.17 -2.79 2.45
N MET A 44 3.54 -2.45 1.34
CA MET A 44 2.92 -1.14 1.16
C MET A 44 1.54 -1.03 1.83
N ILE A 45 0.98 -2.16 2.27
CA ILE A 45 -0.29 -2.18 2.99
C ILE A 45 -0.05 -1.75 4.43
N LYS A 46 -0.60 -0.59 4.82
CA LYS A 46 -0.42 -0.03 6.16
C LYS A 46 -1.26 -0.73 7.23
N SER A 47 -2.55 -0.94 6.96
CA SER A 47 -3.53 -1.38 7.96
C SER A 47 -4.11 -2.75 7.68
N GLY A 48 -4.52 -3.01 6.44
CA GLY A 48 -5.20 -4.25 6.07
C GLY A 48 -6.17 -4.04 4.92
N PHE A 49 -7.07 -5.00 4.75
CA PHE A 49 -8.05 -5.02 3.67
C PHE A 49 -9.45 -4.76 4.20
N TYR A 50 -10.19 -3.94 3.48
CA TYR A 50 -11.63 -3.75 3.72
C TYR A 50 -12.39 -4.48 2.62
N MET A 51 -13.35 -5.31 3.01
CA MET A 51 -14.24 -6.02 2.10
C MET A 51 -15.67 -5.58 2.35
N GLY A 52 -16.30 -4.99 1.34
CA GLY A 52 -17.69 -4.56 1.40
C GLY A 52 -18.62 -5.50 0.64
N ASN A 53 -19.80 -5.77 1.19
CA ASN A 53 -20.90 -6.46 0.51
C ASN A 53 -22.24 -5.78 0.83
N GLY A 54 -22.68 -4.89 -0.06
CA GLY A 54 -23.86 -4.07 0.19
C GLY A 54 -23.66 -3.18 1.42
N PRO A 55 -24.49 -3.30 2.48
CA PRO A 55 -24.33 -2.55 3.72
C PRO A 55 -23.21 -3.09 4.63
N ASP A 56 -22.74 -4.33 4.39
CA ASP A 56 -21.77 -4.98 5.26
C ASP A 56 -20.34 -4.53 4.91
N LEU A 57 -19.52 -4.34 5.96
CA LEU A 57 -18.10 -4.02 5.82
C LEU A 57 -17.28 -4.83 6.83
N ALA A 58 -16.39 -5.67 6.31
CA ALA A 58 -15.42 -6.41 7.11
C ALA A 58 -14.02 -5.80 6.97
N PHE A 59 -13.26 -5.78 8.06
CA PHE A 59 -11.87 -5.38 8.07
C PHE A 59 -10.98 -6.58 8.44
N TYR A 60 -10.00 -6.85 7.57
CA TYR A 60 -8.99 -7.90 7.73
C TYR A 60 -7.64 -7.22 7.99
N PRO A 61 -7.17 -7.15 9.25
CA PRO A 61 -5.92 -6.48 9.56
C PRO A 61 -4.73 -7.20 8.92
N MET A 62 -3.76 -6.41 8.46
CA MET A 62 -2.49 -6.94 7.99
C MET A 62 -1.65 -7.35 9.22
N PRO A 63 -1.04 -8.56 9.24
CA PRO A 63 -0.10 -8.92 10.29
C PRO A 63 1.11 -7.98 10.30
N THR A 64 1.76 -7.85 11.44
CA THR A 64 2.96 -7.03 11.57
C THR A 64 4.11 -7.59 10.73
N HIS A 65 5.04 -6.72 10.34
CA HIS A 65 6.25 -7.15 9.62
C HIS A 65 7.07 -8.21 10.39
N GLU A 66 7.01 -8.20 11.72
CA GLU A 66 7.70 -9.19 12.54
C GLU A 66 7.03 -10.57 12.43
N GLU A 67 5.71 -10.64 12.59
CA GLU A 67 4.92 -11.87 12.43
C GLU A 67 5.10 -12.44 11.02
N LEU A 68 5.01 -11.60 9.99
CA LEU A 68 5.21 -12.04 8.60
C LEU A 68 6.59 -12.64 8.36
N ARG A 69 7.64 -12.08 8.98
CA ARG A 69 9.00 -12.60 8.87
C ARG A 69 9.22 -13.88 9.66
N ARG A 70 8.57 -14.02 10.82
CA ARG A 70 8.76 -15.14 11.75
C ARG A 70 7.91 -16.34 11.38
N GLU A 71 6.62 -16.12 11.10
CA GLU A 71 5.60 -17.16 10.98
C GLU A 71 5.20 -17.43 9.53
N HIS A 72 5.39 -16.45 8.64
CA HIS A 72 5.02 -16.53 7.23
C HIS A 72 6.19 -16.24 6.29
N ASN A 73 7.42 -16.58 6.69
CA ASN A 73 8.67 -16.15 6.02
C ASN A 73 8.70 -16.42 4.50
N SER A 74 8.36 -17.65 4.09
CA SER A 74 8.40 -18.06 2.68
C SER A 74 7.46 -17.22 1.83
N TRP A 75 6.22 -17.06 2.31
CA TRP A 75 5.21 -16.24 1.64
C TRP A 75 5.63 -14.76 1.62
N TRP A 76 6.09 -14.24 2.78
CA TRP A 76 6.48 -12.85 2.91
C TRP A 76 7.64 -12.46 1.99
N ARG A 77 8.59 -13.37 1.75
CA ARG A 77 9.65 -13.17 0.77
C ARG A 77 9.06 -13.05 -0.64
N SER A 78 8.18 -13.96 -1.05
CA SER A 78 7.55 -13.91 -2.37
C SER A 78 6.62 -12.70 -2.57
N ALA A 79 5.92 -12.27 -1.53
CA ALA A 79 4.95 -11.17 -1.59
C ALA A 79 5.60 -9.76 -1.60
N ASN A 80 6.93 -9.70 -1.48
CA ASN A 80 7.72 -8.48 -1.57
C ASN A 80 8.81 -8.54 -2.66
N LEU A 81 8.73 -9.52 -3.56
CA LEU A 81 9.55 -9.55 -4.78
C LEU A 81 9.05 -8.54 -5.81
#